data_AF-A0A2W6CLW6-F1
#
_entry.id   AF-A0A2W6CLW6-F1
#
_cell.length_a   1.000
_cell.length_b   1.000
_cell.length_c   1.000
_cell.angle_alpha   90.00
_cell.angle_beta   90.00
_cell.angle_gamma   90.00
#
_symmetry.space_group_name_H-M   'P 1'
#
loop_
_entity.id
_entity.type
_entity.pdbx_description
1 polymer ?
#
loop_
_entity_poly.entity_id
_entity_poly.type
_entity_poly.pdbx_seq_one_letter_code
_entity_poly.pdbx_strand_id
1 'polypeptide(L)'
;MAFWYWSVDTEDWKAAGSGDGYWVSRIASRAEAGVSQLHPVILMHNQPSGNPATVAALPAIISYYRSHGYTFVDLFGRTGVRPPAVRAVSPSSGKTSGGTRVLITGSGFSHVTGVRFAGAPGTSIHVFSDTQLYVTTTAHTQGTINVQVVTTQGVSPVSVADYFTYVARPVVRTISPKGGPTVGGMRVAVFGSNFRQVSAVNFGSVPGKAVQVVSSSLLYVTSPSHVAGIVGVHVITSYGVAVDVPLDHYAYT
;
A
#
# COMPACT_ATOMS: atom_id res chain seq x y z
N MET A 1 5.94 -50.46 2.05
CA MET A 1 5.29 -49.87 0.85
C MET A 1 6.33 -49.08 0.11
N ALA A 2 6.68 -49.47 -1.12
CA ALA A 2 7.65 -48.74 -1.94
C ALA A 2 6.97 -47.49 -2.50
N PHE A 3 7.38 -46.30 -2.03
CA PHE A 3 7.01 -45.04 -2.66
C PHE A 3 7.83 -44.91 -3.94
N TRP A 4 7.24 -45.26 -5.08
CA TRP A 4 7.82 -44.92 -6.37
C TRP A 4 7.61 -43.42 -6.60
N TYR A 5 8.63 -42.62 -6.27
CA TYR A 5 8.72 -41.23 -6.73
C TYR A 5 8.83 -41.25 -8.26
N TRP A 6 7.72 -40.99 -8.95
CA TRP A 6 7.73 -40.84 -10.40
C TRP A 6 8.38 -39.50 -10.75
N SER A 7 9.56 -39.56 -11.37
CA SER A 7 10.38 -38.36 -11.62
C SER A 7 10.31 -37.97 -13.10
N VAL A 8 9.44 -36.99 -13.44
CA VAL A 8 9.45 -36.28 -14.74
C VAL A 8 10.82 -35.63 -15.00
N ASP A 9 11.52 -35.29 -13.91
CA ASP A 9 12.96 -35.07 -13.81
C ASP A 9 13.81 -35.75 -14.88
N THR A 10 13.76 -37.08 -15.01
CA THR A 10 14.69 -37.80 -15.90
C THR A 10 14.53 -37.45 -17.38
N GLU A 11 13.38 -36.92 -17.80
CA GLU A 11 13.17 -36.41 -19.16
C GLU A 11 13.60 -34.94 -19.30
N ASP A 12 13.52 -34.16 -18.21
CA ASP A 12 14.02 -32.78 -18.11
C ASP A 12 15.54 -32.73 -18.37
N TRP A 13 16.31 -33.66 -17.80
CA TRP A 13 17.77 -33.76 -18.03
C TRP A 13 18.14 -34.21 -19.45
N LYS A 14 17.27 -34.95 -20.13
CA LYS A 14 17.49 -35.39 -21.52
C LYS A 14 17.21 -34.28 -22.52
N ALA A 15 16.42 -33.27 -22.15
CA ALA A 15 16.09 -32.15 -23.01
C ALA A 15 17.29 -31.20 -23.25
N ALA A 16 18.35 -31.25 -22.42
CA ALA A 16 19.56 -30.43 -22.58
C ALA A 16 19.29 -28.92 -22.82
N GLY A 17 18.27 -28.34 -22.19
CA GLY A 17 17.88 -26.94 -22.43
C GLY A 17 17.05 -26.70 -23.70
N SER A 18 16.68 -27.74 -24.45
CA SER A 18 15.89 -27.63 -25.68
C SER A 18 14.46 -27.20 -25.40
N GLY A 19 13.94 -26.30 -26.24
CA GLY A 19 12.52 -25.92 -26.29
C GLY A 19 11.73 -26.67 -27.37
N ASP A 20 12.30 -27.74 -27.92
CA ASP A 20 11.69 -28.51 -29.00
C ASP A 20 10.34 -29.13 -28.58
N GLY A 21 9.36 -29.06 -29.49
CA GLY A 21 8.00 -29.54 -29.27
C GLY A 21 7.91 -31.04 -28.96
N TYR A 22 8.89 -31.84 -29.39
CA TYR A 22 9.04 -33.23 -29.01
C TYR A 22 9.23 -33.39 -27.50
N TRP A 23 10.17 -32.63 -26.92
CA TRP A 23 10.47 -32.71 -25.48
C TRP A 23 9.31 -32.19 -24.65
N VAL A 24 8.65 -31.10 -25.09
CA VAL A 24 7.42 -30.58 -24.45
C VAL A 24 6.34 -31.66 -24.39
N SER A 25 6.05 -32.30 -25.53
CA SER A 25 4.99 -33.32 -25.63
C SER A 25 5.33 -34.59 -24.83
N ARG A 26 6.61 -34.97 -24.83
CA ARG A 26 7.10 -36.15 -24.09
C ARG A 26 7.06 -35.94 -22.58
N ILE A 27 7.42 -34.76 -22.11
CA ILE A 27 7.32 -34.37 -20.70
C ILE A 27 5.85 -34.37 -20.24
N ALA A 28 4.94 -33.78 -21.04
CA ALA A 28 3.51 -33.78 -20.75
C ALA A 28 2.93 -35.19 -20.65
N SER A 29 3.11 -36.02 -21.68
CA SER A 29 2.58 -37.40 -21.70
C SER A 29 3.08 -38.27 -20.54
N ARG A 30 4.34 -38.11 -20.11
CA ARG A 30 4.88 -38.81 -18.94
C ARG A 30 4.22 -38.37 -17.63
N ALA A 31 3.94 -37.08 -17.49
CA ALA A 31 3.22 -36.57 -16.34
C ALA A 31 1.78 -37.11 -16.30
N GLU A 32 1.09 -37.18 -17.45
CA GLU A 32 -0.28 -37.72 -17.54
C GLU A 32 -0.38 -39.19 -17.13
N ALA A 33 0.64 -40.01 -17.43
CA ALA A 33 0.69 -41.41 -17.02
C ALA A 33 0.66 -41.64 -15.48
N GLY A 34 0.95 -40.61 -14.69
CA GLY A 34 0.97 -40.66 -13.22
C GLY A 34 -0.39 -40.56 -12.52
N VAL A 35 -1.48 -40.32 -13.26
CA VAL A 35 -2.83 -40.00 -12.72
C VAL A 35 -3.50 -41.10 -11.89
N SER A 36 -2.95 -42.32 -11.91
CA SER A 36 -3.46 -43.44 -11.11
C SER A 36 -3.07 -43.37 -9.63
N GLN A 37 -2.22 -42.41 -9.24
CA GLN A 37 -1.74 -42.24 -7.86
C GLN A 37 -2.63 -41.28 -7.07
N LEU A 38 -2.91 -41.59 -5.80
CA LEU A 38 -3.72 -40.72 -4.93
C LEU A 38 -3.07 -39.35 -4.66
N HIS A 39 -1.72 -39.30 -4.66
CA HIS A 39 -0.92 -38.09 -4.44
C HIS A 39 0.30 -38.09 -5.38
N PRO A 40 0.11 -37.78 -6.67
CA PRO A 40 1.20 -37.75 -7.63
C PRO A 40 2.13 -36.59 -7.30
N VAL A 41 3.41 -36.88 -7.03
CA VAL A 41 4.45 -35.86 -6.81
C VAL A 41 5.24 -35.72 -8.11
N ILE A 42 5.12 -34.55 -8.75
CA ILE A 42 5.87 -34.23 -9.97
C ILE A 42 7.06 -33.35 -9.59
N LEU A 43 8.26 -33.89 -9.67
CA LEU A 43 9.51 -33.14 -9.49
C LEU A 43 9.97 -32.58 -10.84
N MET A 44 10.09 -31.25 -10.92
CA MET A 44 10.62 -30.50 -12.06
C MET A 44 11.78 -29.63 -11.59
N HIS A 45 12.85 -29.54 -12.38
CA HIS A 45 14.09 -28.91 -11.96
C HIS A 45 14.20 -27.57 -12.67
N ASN A 46 14.57 -26.52 -11.93
CA ASN A 46 15.07 -25.31 -12.54
C ASN A 46 16.57 -25.23 -12.22
N GLN A 47 17.43 -25.68 -13.15
CA GLN A 47 18.85 -25.35 -13.08
C GLN A 47 19.05 -23.84 -13.28
N PRO A 48 20.25 -23.27 -13.01
CA PRO A 48 20.48 -21.82 -13.13
C PRO A 48 20.30 -21.21 -14.53
N SER A 49 19.89 -21.99 -15.55
CA SER A 49 19.52 -21.50 -16.88
C SER A 49 18.43 -22.39 -17.49
N GLY A 50 17.30 -21.76 -17.82
CA GLY A 50 16.02 -22.33 -18.26
C GLY A 50 16.04 -23.60 -19.12
N ASN A 51 15.25 -24.59 -18.68
CA ASN A 51 14.70 -25.64 -19.53
C ASN A 51 13.33 -25.19 -20.09
N PRO A 52 13.28 -24.56 -21.28
CA PRO A 52 12.04 -24.03 -21.85
C PRO A 52 11.01 -25.12 -22.13
N ALA A 53 11.40 -26.36 -22.44
CA ALA A 53 10.44 -27.44 -22.67
C ALA A 53 9.60 -27.78 -21.43
N THR A 54 10.23 -27.80 -20.25
CA THR A 54 9.54 -28.07 -18.98
C THR A 54 8.60 -26.94 -18.61
N VAL A 55 9.06 -25.69 -18.72
CA VAL A 55 8.21 -24.51 -18.51
C VAL A 55 7.06 -24.47 -19.52
N ALA A 56 7.29 -24.85 -20.78
CA ALA A 56 6.28 -24.88 -21.84
C ALA A 56 5.29 -26.05 -21.68
N ALA A 57 5.67 -27.17 -21.05
CA ALA A 57 4.79 -28.30 -20.79
C ALA A 57 3.86 -28.09 -19.58
N LEU A 58 4.24 -27.21 -18.63
CA LEU A 58 3.48 -26.94 -17.40
C LEU A 58 1.99 -26.64 -17.64
N PRO A 59 1.58 -25.78 -18.60
CA PRO A 59 0.16 -25.51 -18.83
C PRO A 59 -0.65 -26.77 -19.19
N ALA A 60 -0.11 -27.66 -20.03
CA ALA A 60 -0.78 -28.90 -20.43
C ALA A 60 -0.93 -29.85 -19.25
N ILE A 61 0.15 -30.03 -18.47
CA ILE A 61 0.17 -30.88 -17.28
C ILE A 61 -0.83 -30.38 -16.24
N ILE A 62 -0.81 -29.08 -15.94
CA ILE A 62 -1.74 -28.46 -14.99
C ILE A 62 -3.19 -28.65 -15.45
N SER A 63 -3.46 -28.44 -16.75
CA SER A 63 -4.79 -28.62 -17.33
C SER A 63 -5.30 -30.06 -17.17
N TYR A 64 -4.47 -31.05 -17.51
CA TYR A 64 -4.81 -32.46 -17.40
C TYR A 64 -5.11 -32.88 -15.96
N TYR A 65 -4.25 -32.55 -15.00
CA TYR A 65 -4.49 -32.93 -13.60
C TYR A 65 -5.73 -32.24 -13.02
N ARG A 66 -5.98 -30.98 -13.38
CA ARG A 66 -7.23 -30.29 -13.01
C ARG A 66 -8.47 -30.96 -13.58
N SER A 67 -8.45 -31.41 -14.83
CA SER A 67 -9.58 -32.13 -15.44
C SER A 67 -9.86 -33.49 -14.79
N HIS A 68 -8.87 -34.05 -14.07
CA HIS A 68 -8.98 -35.28 -13.31
C HIS A 68 -9.23 -35.05 -11.80
N GLY A 69 -9.60 -33.82 -11.40
CA GLY A 69 -9.99 -33.50 -10.03
C GLY A 69 -8.83 -33.24 -9.07
N TYR A 70 -7.59 -33.15 -9.55
CA TYR A 70 -6.44 -32.86 -8.71
C TYR A 70 -6.32 -31.37 -8.41
N THR A 71 -5.90 -31.06 -7.19
CA THR A 71 -5.50 -29.71 -6.80
C THR A 71 -3.99 -29.68 -6.56
N PHE A 72 -3.30 -28.78 -7.26
CA PHE A 72 -1.87 -28.59 -7.05
C PHE A 72 -1.63 -27.88 -5.72
N VAL A 73 -0.74 -28.40 -4.90
CA VAL A 73 -0.33 -27.80 -3.63
C VAL A 73 1.19 -27.58 -3.61
N ASP A 74 1.65 -26.62 -2.83
CA ASP A 74 3.08 -26.50 -2.51
C ASP A 74 3.54 -27.57 -1.50
N LEU A 75 4.83 -27.58 -1.16
CA LEU A 75 5.42 -28.53 -0.20
C LEU A 75 4.79 -28.48 1.21
N PHE A 76 4.00 -27.46 1.52
CA PHE A 76 3.28 -27.31 2.77
C PHE A 76 1.77 -27.63 2.64
N GLY A 77 1.34 -28.21 1.51
CA GLY A 77 -0.06 -28.55 1.27
C GLY A 77 -0.94 -27.37 0.90
N ARG A 78 -0.37 -26.20 0.57
CA ARG A 78 -1.14 -25.01 0.18
C ARG A 78 -1.47 -25.07 -1.29
N THR A 79 -2.75 -25.06 -1.63
CA THR A 79 -3.21 -25.11 -3.02
C THR A 79 -2.65 -23.91 -3.79
N GLY A 80 -1.96 -24.18 -4.89
CA GLY A 80 -1.03 -23.31 -5.59
C GLY A 80 -1.65 -22.07 -6.21
N VAL A 81 -2.01 -21.11 -5.36
CA VAL A 81 -2.10 -19.72 -5.73
C VAL A 81 -1.50 -18.88 -4.61
N ARG A 82 -0.43 -18.16 -4.94
CA ARG A 82 0.25 -17.30 -3.97
C ARG A 82 -0.73 -16.16 -3.63
N PRO A 83 -1.05 -15.92 -2.35
CA PRO A 83 -1.84 -14.76 -1.99
C PRO A 83 -1.15 -13.49 -2.52
N PRO A 84 -1.90 -12.40 -2.73
CA PRO A 84 -1.31 -11.15 -3.17
C PRO A 84 -0.17 -10.76 -2.22
N ALA A 85 0.86 -10.08 -2.72
CA ALA A 85 1.92 -9.54 -1.87
C ALA A 85 2.04 -8.04 -2.11
N VAL A 86 2.01 -7.26 -1.04
CA VAL A 86 2.29 -5.83 -1.08
C VAL A 86 3.78 -5.61 -0.90
N ARG A 87 4.38 -4.80 -1.77
CA ARG A 87 5.80 -4.41 -1.75
C ARG A 87 6.01 -2.92 -1.49
N ALA A 88 5.05 -2.08 -1.82
CA ALA A 88 5.04 -0.69 -1.40
C ALA A 88 3.64 -0.09 -1.44
N VAL A 89 3.45 0.96 -0.65
CA VAL A 89 2.25 1.80 -0.56
C VAL A 89 2.70 3.24 -0.74
N SER A 90 2.19 3.95 -1.75
CA SER A 90 2.60 5.32 -2.08
C SER A 90 1.41 6.22 -2.45
N PRO A 91 1.21 7.37 -1.78
CA PRO A 91 1.95 7.81 -0.59
C PRO A 91 1.73 6.87 0.60
N SER A 92 2.71 6.77 1.50
CA SER A 92 2.63 5.98 2.74
C SER A 92 1.94 6.73 3.89
N SER A 93 1.29 7.85 3.59
CA SER A 93 0.49 8.61 4.56
C SER A 93 -0.64 9.39 3.90
N GLY A 94 -1.65 9.73 4.69
CA GLY A 94 -2.82 10.48 4.23
C GLY A 94 -3.65 11.04 5.38
N LYS A 95 -4.76 11.69 5.04
CA LYS A 95 -5.60 12.42 6.00
C LYS A 95 -6.48 11.47 6.80
N THR A 96 -6.69 11.72 8.09
CA THR A 96 -7.69 10.98 8.91
C THR A 96 -9.12 11.06 8.38
N SER A 97 -9.44 12.09 7.59
CA SER A 97 -10.73 12.21 6.89
C SER A 97 -10.88 11.27 5.68
N GLY A 98 -9.84 10.52 5.31
CA GLY A 98 -9.79 9.73 4.08
C GLY A 98 -9.58 10.59 2.82
N GLY A 99 -9.81 9.98 1.66
CA GLY A 99 -9.72 10.63 0.35
C GLY A 99 -8.31 10.65 -0.27
N THR A 100 -7.30 10.14 0.43
CA THR A 100 -5.96 9.95 -0.15
C THR A 100 -5.99 8.79 -1.14
N ARG A 101 -5.64 9.06 -2.41
CA ARG A 101 -5.41 8.06 -3.46
C ARG A 101 -4.03 7.44 -3.26
N VAL A 102 -3.98 6.11 -3.20
CA VAL A 102 -2.81 5.32 -2.84
C VAL A 102 -2.50 4.31 -3.94
N LEU A 103 -1.31 4.38 -4.51
CA LEU A 103 -0.73 3.36 -5.39
C LEU A 103 -0.18 2.23 -4.52
N ILE A 104 -0.63 1.02 -4.77
CA ILE A 104 -0.09 -0.19 -4.16
C ILE A 104 0.68 -0.94 -5.25
N THR A 105 1.94 -1.26 -4.96
CA THR A 105 2.78 -2.09 -5.84
C THR A 105 3.06 -3.44 -5.19
N GLY A 106 3.15 -4.49 -6.01
CA GLY A 106 3.19 -5.86 -5.49
C GLY A 106 3.16 -6.95 -6.56
N SER A 107 2.46 -8.03 -6.27
CA SER A 107 2.26 -9.19 -7.15
C SER A 107 0.97 -9.91 -6.80
N GLY A 108 0.35 -10.61 -7.76
CA GLY A 108 -0.87 -11.38 -7.53
C GLY A 108 -2.10 -10.49 -7.39
N PHE A 109 -2.13 -9.34 -8.07
CA PHE A 109 -3.26 -8.40 -8.10
C PHE A 109 -4.28 -8.73 -9.20
N SER A 110 -4.10 -9.82 -9.95
CA SER A 110 -5.21 -10.41 -10.70
C SER A 110 -6.37 -10.77 -9.77
N HIS A 111 -7.60 -10.41 -10.17
CA HIS A 111 -8.83 -10.70 -9.41
C HIS A 111 -8.88 -10.12 -7.99
N VAL A 112 -8.41 -8.88 -7.79
CA VAL A 112 -8.64 -8.13 -6.55
C VAL A 112 -10.13 -7.95 -6.29
N THR A 113 -10.56 -8.34 -5.10
CA THR A 113 -11.93 -8.20 -4.60
C THR A 113 -12.05 -7.10 -3.54
N GLY A 114 -10.92 -6.63 -3.00
CA GLY A 114 -10.90 -5.51 -2.07
C GLY A 114 -9.51 -5.11 -1.62
N VAL A 115 -9.42 -3.96 -0.95
CA VAL A 115 -8.23 -3.51 -0.22
C VAL A 115 -8.71 -2.99 1.14
N ARG A 116 -7.99 -3.36 2.21
CA ARG A 116 -8.34 -3.04 3.59
C ARG A 116 -7.26 -2.19 4.23
N PHE A 117 -7.66 -1.16 4.97
CA PHE A 117 -6.80 -0.32 5.81
C PHE A 117 -7.16 -0.62 7.27
N ALA A 118 -6.38 -1.46 7.96
CA ALA A 118 -6.73 -2.02 9.29
C ALA A 118 -8.17 -2.61 9.35
N GLY A 119 -8.58 -3.33 8.29
CA GLY A 119 -9.92 -3.91 8.19
C GLY A 119 -10.98 -3.00 7.59
N ALA A 120 -10.81 -1.67 7.61
CA ALA A 120 -11.72 -0.74 6.94
C ALA A 120 -11.58 -0.86 5.41
N PRO A 121 -12.68 -0.98 4.64
CA PRO A 121 -12.59 -1.09 3.19
C PRO A 121 -12.12 0.23 2.58
N GLY A 122 -11.18 0.15 1.64
CA GLY A 122 -10.88 1.23 0.71
C GLY A 122 -11.94 1.35 -0.39
N THR A 123 -11.94 2.46 -1.10
CA THR A 123 -12.89 2.76 -2.19
C THR A 123 -12.17 3.02 -3.50
N SER A 124 -12.90 3.09 -4.61
CA SER A 124 -12.36 3.44 -5.95
C SER A 124 -11.15 2.60 -6.37
N ILE A 125 -11.21 1.28 -6.12
CA ILE A 125 -10.13 0.35 -6.48
C ILE A 125 -10.03 0.28 -8.00
N HIS A 126 -8.82 0.46 -8.53
CA HIS A 126 -8.53 0.34 -9.95
C HIS A 126 -7.22 -0.44 -10.15
N VAL A 127 -7.32 -1.63 -10.71
CA VAL A 127 -6.17 -2.52 -10.98
C VAL A 127 -5.64 -2.23 -12.38
N PHE A 128 -4.36 -1.89 -12.49
CA PHE A 128 -3.71 -1.67 -13.78
C PHE A 128 -3.07 -2.93 -14.34
N SER A 129 -2.48 -3.72 -13.45
CA SER A 129 -1.74 -4.94 -13.79
C SER A 129 -1.67 -5.85 -12.57
N ASP A 130 -1.11 -7.04 -12.74
CA ASP A 130 -0.86 -7.97 -11.64
C ASP A 130 0.07 -7.39 -10.55
N THR A 131 0.74 -6.27 -10.82
CA THR A 131 1.73 -5.67 -9.93
C THR A 131 1.36 -4.27 -9.43
N GLN A 132 0.29 -3.65 -9.93
CA GLN A 132 -0.07 -2.28 -9.59
C GLN A 132 -1.58 -2.05 -9.53
N LEU A 133 -2.04 -1.39 -8.47
CA LEU A 133 -3.42 -0.91 -8.34
C LEU A 133 -3.49 0.43 -7.59
N TYR A 134 -4.50 1.24 -7.86
CA TYR A 134 -4.90 2.33 -6.97
C TYR A 134 -6.06 1.92 -6.08
N VAL A 135 -6.10 2.54 -4.90
CA VAL A 135 -7.24 2.55 -3.99
C VAL A 135 -7.32 3.92 -3.31
N THR A 136 -8.51 4.34 -2.91
CA THR A 136 -8.74 5.54 -2.11
C THR A 136 -9.02 5.16 -0.65
N THR A 137 -8.35 5.84 0.27
CA THR A 137 -8.56 5.68 1.72
C THR A 137 -9.92 6.18 2.16
N THR A 138 -10.49 5.49 3.15
CA THR A 138 -11.66 5.96 3.91
C THR A 138 -11.22 6.67 5.19
N ALA A 139 -12.17 7.28 5.90
CA ALA A 139 -11.86 7.92 7.18
C ALA A 139 -11.38 6.89 8.19
N HIS A 140 -10.32 7.22 8.93
CA HIS A 140 -9.73 6.35 9.94
C HIS A 140 -9.09 7.19 11.04
N THR A 141 -9.00 6.63 12.25
CA THR A 141 -8.30 7.26 13.37
C THR A 141 -6.82 7.47 13.04
N GLN A 142 -6.21 8.50 13.64
CA GLN A 142 -4.79 8.78 13.49
C GLN A 142 -3.94 7.57 13.93
N GLY A 143 -2.89 7.28 13.17
CA GLY A 143 -1.96 6.18 13.47
C GLY A 143 -1.45 5.46 12.23
N THR A 144 -0.42 4.64 12.44
CA THR A 144 0.11 3.74 11.40
C THR A 144 -0.67 2.43 11.42
N ILE A 145 -1.09 2.00 10.23
CA ILE A 145 -1.83 0.77 10.00
C ILE A 145 -1.20 -0.04 8.88
N ASN A 146 -1.64 -1.29 8.74
CA ASN A 146 -1.29 -2.16 7.62
C ASN A 146 -2.35 -2.09 6.51
N VAL A 147 -1.89 -2.06 5.27
CA VAL A 147 -2.75 -2.13 4.08
C VAL A 147 -2.71 -3.54 3.50
N GLN A 148 -3.87 -4.19 3.39
CA GLN A 148 -3.96 -5.55 2.85
C GLN A 148 -4.75 -5.58 1.56
N VAL A 149 -4.20 -6.26 0.55
CA VAL A 149 -4.90 -6.55 -0.69
C VAL A 149 -5.62 -7.89 -0.54
N VAL A 150 -6.88 -7.93 -0.96
CA VAL A 150 -7.73 -9.13 -0.97
C VAL A 150 -8.00 -9.51 -2.41
N THR A 151 -7.69 -10.75 -2.77
CA THR A 151 -8.08 -11.34 -4.06
C THR A 151 -8.88 -12.61 -3.83
N THR A 152 -9.35 -13.23 -4.91
CA THR A 152 -9.93 -14.60 -4.85
C THR A 152 -8.94 -15.65 -4.34
N GLN A 153 -7.65 -15.31 -4.25
CA GLN A 153 -6.54 -16.18 -3.88
C GLN A 153 -6.04 -15.95 -2.44
N GLY A 154 -6.73 -15.08 -1.70
CA GLY A 154 -6.45 -14.81 -0.30
C GLY A 154 -6.14 -13.35 -0.01
N VAL A 155 -5.59 -13.12 1.18
CA VAL A 155 -5.25 -11.80 1.71
C VAL A 155 -3.74 -11.67 1.78
N SER A 156 -3.21 -10.51 1.43
CA SER A 156 -1.77 -10.27 1.53
C SER A 156 -1.28 -10.35 2.98
N PRO A 157 -0.11 -10.95 3.21
CA PRO A 157 0.48 -10.97 4.55
C PRO A 157 0.82 -9.54 4.98
N VAL A 158 0.81 -9.33 6.30
CA VAL A 158 1.23 -8.08 6.93
C VAL A 158 2.74 -7.94 6.86
N SER A 159 3.23 -6.75 6.50
CA SER A 159 4.66 -6.42 6.46
C SER A 159 4.90 -4.92 6.63
N VAL A 160 6.14 -4.52 6.93
CA VAL A 160 6.51 -3.08 6.99
C VAL A 160 6.31 -2.34 5.66
N ALA A 161 6.29 -3.07 4.54
CA ALA A 161 6.11 -2.52 3.21
C ALA A 161 4.67 -2.03 2.94
N ASP A 162 3.72 -2.46 3.76
CA ASP A 162 2.31 -2.10 3.64
C ASP A 162 1.86 -1.02 4.63
N TYR A 163 2.80 -0.40 5.35
CA TYR A 163 2.48 0.65 6.30
C TYR A 163 1.90 1.89 5.62
N PHE A 164 0.77 2.34 6.16
CA PHE A 164 0.16 3.61 5.83
C PHE A 164 -0.16 4.38 7.11
N THR A 165 0.19 5.66 7.17
CA THR A 165 -0.05 6.51 8.34
C THR A 165 -1.16 7.51 8.10
N TYR A 166 -2.24 7.40 8.87
CA TYR A 166 -3.27 8.42 8.94
C TYR A 166 -2.79 9.56 9.84
N VAL A 167 -2.69 10.76 9.27
CA VAL A 167 -2.24 11.97 9.93
C VAL A 167 -3.41 12.94 10.06
N ALA A 168 -3.63 13.44 11.28
CA ALA A 168 -4.67 14.41 11.55
C ALA A 168 -4.24 15.81 11.11
N ARG A 169 -5.21 16.65 10.75
CA ARG A 169 -5.01 18.10 10.54
C ARG A 169 -4.38 18.77 11.78
N PRO A 170 -3.72 19.93 11.61
CA PRO A 170 -3.24 20.74 12.73
C PRO A 170 -4.40 21.16 13.63
N VAL A 171 -4.12 21.34 14.91
CA VAL A 171 -5.06 21.92 15.89
C VAL A 171 -4.35 23.08 16.56
N VAL A 172 -4.95 24.26 16.52
CA VAL A 172 -4.50 25.41 17.31
C VAL A 172 -5.30 25.42 18.61
N ARG A 173 -4.60 25.52 19.74
CA ARG A 173 -5.20 25.59 21.09
C ARG A 173 -5.20 27.01 21.62
N THR A 174 -4.13 27.77 21.39
CA THR A 174 -4.06 29.19 21.74
C THR A 174 -2.91 29.86 20.99
N ILE A 175 -2.94 31.19 20.96
CA ILE A 175 -1.87 32.04 20.45
C ILE A 175 -1.45 33.07 21.50
N SER A 176 -0.20 33.53 21.42
CA SER A 176 0.31 34.61 22.27
C SER A 176 1.34 35.48 21.52
N PRO A 177 1.19 36.81 21.48
CA PRO A 177 0.06 37.57 22.03
C PRO A 177 -1.24 37.36 21.24
N LYS A 178 -2.36 37.80 21.82
CA LYS A 178 -3.71 37.75 21.21
C LYS A 178 -4.02 38.92 20.27
N GLY A 179 -3.06 39.81 20.07
CA GLY A 179 -3.23 40.97 19.20
C GLY A 179 -1.96 41.79 19.08
N GLY A 180 -2.03 42.80 18.23
CA GLY A 180 -0.94 43.73 17.97
C GLY A 180 -1.29 44.73 16.85
N PRO A 181 -0.31 45.52 16.40
CA PRO A 181 -0.58 46.67 15.55
C PRO A 181 -1.05 46.28 14.15
N THR A 182 -1.92 47.08 13.54
CA THR A 182 -2.38 46.94 12.13
C THR A 182 -1.24 46.86 11.11
N VAL A 183 -0.08 47.48 11.37
CA VAL A 183 1.11 47.37 10.51
C VAL A 183 1.78 45.99 10.53
N GLY A 184 1.40 45.12 11.46
CA GLY A 184 1.99 43.78 11.65
C GLY A 184 3.36 43.82 12.32
N GLY A 185 4.12 42.73 12.17
CA GLY A 185 5.49 42.61 12.69
C GLY A 185 5.59 41.95 14.06
N MET A 186 4.49 41.60 14.71
CA MET A 186 4.52 40.95 16.02
C MET A 186 4.84 39.47 15.88
N ARG A 187 5.79 38.97 16.67
CA ARG A 187 6.08 37.53 16.76
C ARG A 187 5.01 36.87 17.61
N VAL A 188 4.21 36.01 16.99
CA VAL A 188 3.12 35.26 17.61
C VAL A 188 3.56 33.81 17.81
N ALA A 189 3.52 33.35 19.06
CA ALA A 189 3.62 31.95 19.44
C ALA A 189 2.26 31.28 19.22
N VAL A 190 2.24 30.17 18.50
CA VAL A 190 1.05 29.36 18.25
C VAL A 190 1.25 28.01 18.93
N PHE A 191 0.37 27.69 19.88
CA PHE A 191 0.40 26.45 20.66
C PHE A 191 -0.69 25.51 20.17
N GLY A 192 -0.39 24.22 20.07
CA GLY A 192 -1.34 23.26 19.53
C GLY A 192 -0.82 21.85 19.38
N SER A 193 -1.26 21.16 18.33
CA SER A 193 -0.82 19.81 17.97
C SER A 193 -0.80 19.58 16.46
N ASN A 194 -0.07 18.56 16.02
CA ASN A 194 0.07 18.17 14.62
C ASN A 194 0.70 19.27 13.73
N PHE A 195 1.63 20.06 14.27
CA PHE A 195 2.38 21.07 13.50
C PHE A 195 3.55 20.49 12.69
N ARG A 196 3.53 19.19 12.39
CA ARG A 196 4.50 18.60 11.46
C ARG A 196 4.09 18.98 10.03
N GLN A 197 5.05 19.35 9.19
CA GLN A 197 4.81 19.75 7.80
C GLN A 197 3.82 20.91 7.64
N VAL A 198 3.92 21.93 8.51
CA VAL A 198 3.23 23.21 8.30
C VAL A 198 3.79 23.86 7.04
N SER A 199 2.91 24.18 6.10
CA SER A 199 3.26 24.87 4.85
C SER A 199 2.99 26.36 4.91
N ALA A 200 2.02 26.79 5.73
CA ALA A 200 1.68 28.20 5.91
C ALA A 200 0.92 28.42 7.23
N VAL A 201 0.94 29.67 7.70
CA VAL A 201 0.06 30.16 8.77
C VAL A 201 -0.51 31.50 8.30
N ASN A 202 -1.83 31.60 8.23
CA ASN A 202 -2.52 32.79 7.74
C ASN A 202 -3.23 33.51 8.89
N PHE A 203 -3.30 34.84 8.82
CA PHE A 203 -4.12 35.69 9.66
C PHE A 203 -5.32 36.14 8.81
N GLY A 204 -6.47 35.50 9.00
CA GLY A 204 -7.58 35.57 8.06
C GLY A 204 -7.14 35.09 6.67
N SER A 205 -7.28 35.96 5.66
CA SER A 205 -6.84 35.68 4.29
C SER A 205 -5.37 36.07 4.01
N VAL A 206 -4.68 36.71 4.96
CA VAL A 206 -3.34 37.26 4.72
C VAL A 206 -2.25 36.31 5.25
N PRO A 207 -1.29 35.88 4.43
CA PRO A 207 -0.20 35.02 4.89
C PRO A 207 0.68 35.67 5.95
N GLY A 208 0.92 34.95 7.04
CA GLY A 208 1.93 35.30 8.03
C GLY A 208 3.35 35.18 7.48
N LYS A 209 4.28 35.88 8.12
CA LYS A 209 5.70 35.93 7.72
C LYS A 209 6.56 35.11 8.68
N ALA A 210 7.75 34.70 8.23
CA ALA A 210 8.76 34.05 9.08
C ALA A 210 8.23 32.88 9.93
N VAL A 211 7.44 31.98 9.33
CA VAL A 211 6.92 30.79 10.01
C VAL A 211 8.09 29.90 10.43
N GLN A 212 8.19 29.62 11.72
CA GLN A 212 9.21 28.77 12.33
C GLN A 212 8.54 27.68 13.17
N VAL A 213 8.53 26.45 12.67
CA VAL A 213 8.05 25.28 13.44
C VAL A 213 9.12 24.86 14.42
N VAL A 214 8.80 24.87 15.72
CA VAL A 214 9.72 24.49 16.80
C VAL A 214 9.52 23.03 17.18
N SER A 215 8.26 22.60 17.29
CA SER A 215 7.89 21.22 17.61
C SER A 215 6.53 20.88 17.00
N SER A 216 6.04 19.67 17.22
CA SER A 216 4.67 19.31 16.83
C SER A 216 3.57 20.07 17.60
N SER A 217 3.94 20.90 18.58
CA SER A 217 3.02 21.63 19.46
C SER A 217 3.30 23.12 19.59
N LEU A 218 4.41 23.62 19.03
CA LEU A 218 4.78 25.02 19.06
C LEU A 218 5.34 25.45 17.71
N LEU A 219 4.83 26.55 17.18
CA LEU A 219 5.45 27.29 16.09
C LEU A 219 5.40 28.79 16.39
N TYR A 220 6.26 29.55 15.72
CA TYR A 220 6.21 30.99 15.69
C TYR A 220 5.86 31.47 14.30
N VAL A 221 5.12 32.58 14.22
CA VAL A 221 4.83 33.30 12.98
C VAL A 221 4.83 34.79 13.28
N THR A 222 5.28 35.60 12.34
CA THR A 222 5.19 37.06 12.40
C THR A 222 3.89 37.53 11.76
N SER A 223 3.10 38.32 12.48
CA SER A 223 1.84 38.86 11.96
C SER A 223 2.09 39.75 10.73
N PRO A 224 1.30 39.59 9.66
CA PRO A 224 1.35 40.51 8.52
C PRO A 224 0.67 41.85 8.84
N SER A 225 0.80 42.81 7.94
CA SER A 225 -0.06 44.00 7.98
C SER A 225 -1.49 43.60 7.64
N HIS A 226 -2.46 44.13 8.38
CA HIS A 226 -3.87 43.82 8.24
C HIS A 226 -4.71 45.02 8.72
N VAL A 227 -5.89 45.19 8.15
CA VAL A 227 -6.87 46.19 8.64
C VAL A 227 -7.29 45.88 10.07
N ALA A 228 -7.70 46.91 10.82
CA ALA A 228 -8.17 46.74 12.19
C ALA A 228 -9.35 45.74 12.25
N GLY A 229 -9.36 44.90 13.28
CA GLY A 229 -10.36 43.85 13.45
C GLY A 229 -9.80 42.54 14.00
N ILE A 230 -10.67 41.57 14.19
CA ILE A 230 -10.34 40.25 14.72
C ILE A 230 -10.35 39.25 13.56
N VAL A 231 -9.28 38.44 13.44
CA VAL A 231 -9.17 37.38 12.44
C VAL A 231 -8.66 36.09 13.06
N GLY A 232 -9.05 34.94 12.49
CA GLY A 232 -8.50 33.64 12.86
C GLY A 232 -7.06 33.45 12.42
N VAL A 233 -6.28 32.71 13.21
CA VAL A 233 -4.92 32.28 12.85
C VAL A 233 -4.96 30.83 12.37
N HIS A 234 -4.99 30.64 11.06
CA HIS A 234 -5.14 29.33 10.43
C HIS A 234 -3.78 28.69 10.14
N VAL A 235 -3.47 27.61 10.84
CA VAL A 235 -2.31 26.76 10.53
C VAL A 235 -2.66 25.77 9.42
N ILE A 236 -1.83 25.72 8.37
CA ILE A 236 -2.04 24.89 7.18
C ILE A 236 -0.93 23.85 7.09
N THR A 237 -1.30 22.59 6.85
CA THR A 237 -0.38 21.48 6.58
C THR A 237 -0.80 20.76 5.29
N SER A 238 0.04 19.86 4.79
CA SER A 238 -0.32 18.89 3.74
C SER A 238 -1.55 18.04 4.07
N TYR A 239 -1.85 17.85 5.37
CA TYR A 239 -2.96 17.03 5.85
C TYR A 239 -4.24 17.82 6.18
N GLY A 240 -4.22 19.15 6.04
CA GLY A 240 -5.39 19.99 6.20
C GLY A 240 -5.11 21.30 6.92
N VAL A 241 -6.18 22.06 7.15
CA VAL A 241 -6.18 23.36 7.82
C VAL A 241 -6.76 23.19 9.23
N ALA A 242 -6.21 23.92 10.20
CA ALA A 242 -6.75 23.99 11.54
C ALA A 242 -8.17 24.56 11.49
N VAL A 243 -9.05 24.05 12.36
CA VAL A 243 -10.40 24.61 12.50
C VAL A 243 -10.30 25.93 13.23
N ASP A 244 -10.98 26.95 12.69
CA ASP A 244 -11.12 28.25 13.32
C ASP A 244 -11.84 28.12 14.68
N VAL A 245 -11.20 28.64 15.73
CA VAL A 245 -11.79 28.67 17.07
C VAL A 245 -11.48 30.02 17.72
N PRO A 246 -12.33 30.58 18.60
CA PRO A 246 -12.06 31.88 19.24
C PRO A 246 -10.70 31.97 19.96
N LEU A 247 -10.13 30.83 20.36
CA LEU A 247 -8.80 30.76 20.98
C LEU A 247 -7.64 30.96 20.00
N ASP A 248 -7.85 30.94 18.69
CA ASP A 248 -6.83 31.26 17.68
C ASP A 248 -7.04 32.64 17.03
N HIS A 249 -7.99 33.43 17.54
CA HIS A 249 -8.25 34.76 17.03
C HIS A 249 -7.21 35.78 17.48
N TYR A 250 -6.76 36.60 16.53
CA TYR A 250 -5.79 37.69 16.70
C TYR A 250 -6.45 39.04 16.41
N ALA A 251 -6.32 39.99 17.33
CA ALA A 251 -6.85 41.34 17.21
C ALA A 251 -5.80 42.31 16.63
N TYR A 252 -6.13 42.92 15.49
CA TYR A 252 -5.39 44.04 14.93
C TYR A 252 -5.96 45.35 15.47
N THR A 253 -5.13 46.10 16.20
CA THR A 253 -5.46 47.40 16.83
C THR A 253 -4.51 48.50 16.40
#